data_AF-A0A953KCF9-F1
#
_entry.id   AF-A0A953KCF9-F1
#
_cell.length_a   1.000
_cell.length_b   1.000
_cell.length_c   1.000
_cell.angle_alpha   90.00
_cell.angle_beta   90.00
_cell.angle_gamma   90.00
#
_symmetry.space_group_name_H-M   'P 1'
#
loop_
_entity.id
_entity.type
_entity.pdbx_description
1 polymer ?
#
loop_
_entity_poly.entity_id
_entity_poly.type
_entity_poly.pdbx_seq_one_letter_code
_entity_poly.pdbx_strand_id
1 'polypeptide(L)'
;MSKDTKSLRSQIETETTHEVEQLSTSGALSKRVEKIKTRSKSYVLDLRIHSPASLGYLGIEGIDTAPALVRLAQVKGLDVIAVTDFYSAAFVDRVREAAQTSTVTVIPGTVLRCVLGGCDDVVLTCLFPEDYSGAQVQAFLTALNIPASAAGDRKYLVRAPFDQVLATIEAHHGVALPSRMDKTPHRQAAIATLVEKYGFRAFDLAYADSNRFFKQRWPKIKFQLFSFSSAHALAQVGSRNAKVKMAESGFGGIRSLIARDSA
;
A
#
# COMPACT_ATOMS: atom_id res chain seq x y z
N MET A 1 68.42 22.57 -21.00
CA MET A 1 67.87 22.06 -19.72
C MET A 1 66.54 21.34 -19.98
N SER A 2 66.56 20.16 -20.60
CA SER A 2 65.34 19.42 -20.98
C SER A 2 65.61 17.92 -21.03
N LYS A 3 65.79 17.29 -19.85
CA LYS A 3 65.87 15.82 -19.75
C LYS A 3 65.13 15.18 -18.57
N ASP A 4 64.61 15.94 -17.59
CA ASP A 4 64.04 15.32 -16.38
C ASP A 4 62.51 15.18 -16.32
N THR A 5 61.76 15.67 -17.32
CA THR A 5 60.28 15.62 -17.30
C THR A 5 59.67 14.35 -17.87
N LYS A 6 60.45 13.49 -18.56
CA LYS A 6 59.95 12.21 -19.09
C LYS A 6 59.95 11.06 -18.06
N SER A 7 60.79 11.13 -17.02
CA SER A 7 60.92 10.07 -16.02
C SER A 7 59.79 10.06 -14.97
N LEU A 8 59.29 11.24 -14.58
CA LEU A 8 58.21 11.33 -13.59
C LEU A 8 56.83 10.90 -14.14
N ARG A 9 56.55 11.17 -15.43
CA ARG A 9 55.24 10.82 -16.02
C ARG A 9 55.05 9.30 -16.18
N SER A 10 56.10 8.57 -16.54
CA SER A 10 56.04 7.11 -16.63
C SER A 10 55.95 6.44 -15.25
N GLN A 11 56.55 7.03 -14.23
CA GLN A 11 56.44 6.52 -12.85
C GLN A 11 55.03 6.75 -12.27
N ILE A 12 54.42 7.91 -12.53
CA ILE A 12 53.05 8.21 -12.10
C ILE A 12 52.02 7.33 -12.83
N GLU A 13 52.15 7.10 -14.14
CA GLU A 13 51.22 6.24 -14.89
C GLU A 13 51.27 4.77 -14.45
N THR A 14 52.45 4.28 -14.03
CA THR A 14 52.64 2.89 -13.58
C THR A 14 52.17 2.68 -12.13
N GLU A 15 52.32 3.68 -11.25
CA GLU A 15 51.75 3.64 -9.89
C GLU A 15 50.22 3.77 -9.91
N THR A 16 49.67 4.57 -10.83
CA THR A 16 48.21 4.73 -10.96
C THR A 16 47.54 3.48 -11.56
N THR A 17 48.21 2.71 -12.43
CA THR A 17 47.65 1.46 -12.95
C THR A 17 47.70 0.32 -11.94
N HIS A 18 48.74 0.25 -11.10
CA HIS A 18 48.81 -0.76 -10.04
C HIS A 18 47.88 -0.49 -8.85
N GLU A 19 47.59 0.77 -8.51
CA GLU A 19 46.55 1.09 -7.52
C GLU A 19 45.13 0.78 -8.04
N VAL A 20 44.85 1.02 -9.33
CA VAL A 20 43.54 0.73 -9.94
C VAL A 20 43.29 -0.78 -10.12
N GLU A 21 44.33 -1.57 -10.42
CA GLU A 21 44.19 -3.04 -10.46
C GLU A 21 44.11 -3.65 -9.05
N GLN A 22 44.76 -3.08 -8.03
CA GLN A 22 44.61 -3.55 -6.64
C GLN A 22 43.30 -3.08 -5.98
N LEU A 23 42.69 -1.98 -6.43
CA LEU A 23 41.34 -1.55 -5.99
C LEU A 23 40.20 -2.36 -6.65
N SER A 24 40.50 -3.22 -7.62
CA SER A 24 39.51 -4.07 -8.31
C SER A 24 39.19 -5.37 -7.55
N THR A 25 39.88 -5.66 -6.44
CA THR A 25 39.68 -6.90 -5.66
C THR A 25 39.21 -6.61 -4.23
N SER A 26 37.95 -6.21 -4.07
CA SER A 26 37.20 -6.56 -2.85
C SER A 26 35.72 -6.20 -3.01
N GLY A 27 34.87 -7.23 -3.04
CA GLY A 27 33.41 -7.10 -3.03
C GLY A 27 32.83 -6.32 -1.83
N ALA A 28 33.65 -5.75 -0.94
CA ALA A 28 33.23 -4.83 0.10
C ALA A 28 32.76 -3.46 -0.44
N LEU A 29 33.36 -2.95 -1.52
CA LEU A 29 32.96 -1.68 -2.14
C LEU A 29 31.67 -1.83 -2.96
N SER A 30 31.50 -2.92 -3.71
CA SER A 30 30.23 -3.20 -4.40
C SER A 30 29.09 -3.44 -3.40
N LYS A 31 29.35 -4.18 -2.30
CA LYS A 31 28.40 -4.35 -1.19
C LYS A 31 28.10 -3.04 -0.46
N ARG A 32 29.04 -2.08 -0.40
CA ARG A 32 28.79 -0.73 0.15
C ARG A 32 27.93 0.10 -0.80
N VAL A 33 28.17 0.04 -2.11
CA VAL A 33 27.36 0.72 -3.13
C VAL A 33 25.94 0.11 -3.24
N GLU A 34 25.80 -1.21 -3.11
CA GLU A 34 24.50 -1.89 -2.98
C GLU A 34 23.80 -1.57 -1.66
N LYS A 35 24.53 -1.50 -0.53
CA LYS A 35 23.98 -1.03 0.76
C LYS A 35 23.57 0.44 0.74
N ILE A 36 24.21 1.28 -0.09
CA ILE A 36 23.87 2.70 -0.24
C ILE A 36 22.63 2.87 -1.16
N LYS A 37 22.38 1.93 -2.09
CA LYS A 37 21.22 1.94 -3.00
C LYS A 37 19.88 1.53 -2.37
N THR A 38 19.87 0.94 -1.18
CA THR A 38 18.65 0.60 -0.45
C THR A 38 18.36 1.58 0.69
N ARG A 39 18.62 2.88 0.49
CA ARG A 39 18.03 3.90 1.38
C ARG A 39 16.52 3.93 1.13
N SER A 40 15.76 3.32 2.03
CA SER A 40 14.31 3.39 2.06
C SER A 40 13.87 4.86 1.93
N LYS A 41 13.22 5.21 0.82
CA LYS A 41 12.68 6.55 0.61
C LYS A 41 11.40 6.70 1.43
N SER A 42 11.08 7.93 1.80
CA SER A 42 9.82 8.23 2.47
C SER A 42 8.76 8.49 1.41
N TYR A 43 7.59 7.88 1.58
CA TYR A 43 6.42 8.04 0.72
C TYR A 43 5.20 8.42 1.54
N VAL A 44 4.32 9.25 0.97
CA VAL A 44 3.05 9.67 1.55
C VAL A 44 1.92 8.92 0.87
N LEU A 45 1.15 8.15 1.65
CA LEU A 45 0.14 7.22 1.15
C LEU A 45 -1.27 7.62 1.60
N ASP A 46 -2.25 7.44 0.72
CA ASP A 46 -3.68 7.36 1.07
C ASP A 46 -4.32 6.13 0.42
N LEU A 47 -4.38 5.02 1.16
CA LEU A 47 -4.77 3.72 0.61
C LEU A 47 -6.25 3.37 0.80
N ARG A 48 -7.09 4.36 1.13
CA ARG A 48 -8.52 4.11 1.31
C ARG A 48 -9.37 5.26 0.78
N ILE A 49 -9.52 5.31 -0.54
CA ILE A 49 -10.31 6.32 -1.24
C ILE A 49 -11.46 5.61 -1.97
N HIS A 50 -12.68 6.10 -1.78
CA HIS A 50 -13.85 5.69 -2.54
C HIS A 50 -14.05 6.64 -3.72
N SER A 51 -14.60 6.09 -4.80
CA SER A 51 -14.98 6.79 -6.01
C SER A 51 -16.51 6.77 -6.18
N PRO A 52 -17.05 7.32 -7.28
CA PRO A 52 -18.47 7.22 -7.61
C PRO A 52 -19.00 5.78 -7.73
N ALA A 53 -18.12 4.78 -7.80
CA ALA A 53 -18.51 3.37 -7.80
C ALA A 53 -18.92 2.84 -6.41
N SER A 54 -18.72 3.60 -5.33
CA SER A 54 -19.27 3.30 -4.00
C SER A 54 -20.62 3.99 -3.78
N LEU A 55 -21.59 3.27 -3.19
CA LEU A 55 -22.86 3.86 -2.80
C LEU A 55 -22.66 4.92 -1.70
N GLY A 56 -23.28 6.08 -1.86
CA GLY A 56 -23.14 7.21 -0.95
C GLY A 56 -21.90 8.07 -1.18
N TYR A 57 -21.18 7.88 -2.31
CA TYR A 57 -20.18 8.84 -2.77
C TYR A 57 -20.84 10.20 -3.06
N LEU A 58 -20.25 11.27 -2.51
CA LEU A 58 -20.69 12.64 -2.69
C LEU A 58 -19.94 13.23 -3.90
N GLY A 59 -20.51 12.97 -5.08
CA GLY A 59 -20.03 13.53 -6.34
C GLY A 59 -20.28 15.03 -6.44
N ILE A 60 -19.49 15.69 -7.29
CA ILE A 60 -19.71 17.07 -7.69
C ILE A 60 -20.16 17.02 -9.14
N GLU A 61 -21.34 17.56 -9.41
CA GLU A 61 -21.90 17.60 -10.77
C GLU A 61 -20.96 18.37 -11.71
N GLY A 62 -20.82 17.86 -12.94
CA GLY A 62 -19.95 18.48 -13.96
C GLY A 62 -18.45 18.27 -13.77
N ILE A 63 -18.01 17.54 -12.72
CA ILE A 63 -16.59 17.23 -12.51
C ILE A 63 -16.31 15.77 -12.82
N ASP A 64 -15.37 15.53 -13.75
CA ASP A 64 -14.83 14.18 -13.93
C ASP A 64 -13.93 13.80 -12.75
N THR A 65 -14.40 12.83 -11.96
CA THR A 65 -13.78 12.45 -10.70
C THR A 65 -12.41 11.81 -10.89
N ALA A 66 -12.18 11.03 -11.95
CA ALA A 66 -10.92 10.29 -12.12
C ALA A 66 -9.70 11.23 -12.24
N PRO A 67 -9.65 12.16 -13.21
CA PRO A 67 -8.56 13.13 -13.32
C PRO A 67 -8.51 14.10 -12.12
N ALA A 68 -9.67 14.49 -11.57
CA ALA A 68 -9.71 15.34 -10.39
C ALA A 68 -9.07 14.69 -9.16
N LEU A 69 -9.29 13.38 -8.96
CA LEU A 69 -8.71 12.60 -7.87
C LEU A 69 -7.18 12.57 -7.98
N VAL A 70 -6.65 12.24 -9.16
CA VAL A 70 -5.20 12.22 -9.42
C VAL A 70 -4.59 13.60 -9.20
N ARG A 71 -5.22 14.65 -9.73
CA ARG A 71 -4.73 16.03 -9.59
C ARG A 71 -4.72 16.47 -8.13
N LEU A 72 -5.76 16.12 -7.37
CA LEU A 72 -5.82 16.46 -5.95
C LEU A 72 -4.77 15.70 -5.14
N ALA A 73 -4.51 14.43 -5.46
CA ALA A 73 -3.43 13.66 -4.86
C ALA A 73 -2.06 14.34 -5.09
N GLN A 74 -1.78 14.80 -6.31
CA GLN A 74 -0.57 15.57 -6.62
C GLN A 74 -0.47 16.86 -5.78
N VAL A 75 -1.55 17.65 -5.76
CA VAL A 75 -1.60 18.92 -5.01
C VAL A 75 -1.36 18.69 -3.52
N LYS A 76 -1.85 17.57 -2.98
CA LYS A 76 -1.65 17.18 -1.57
C LYS A 76 -0.32 16.50 -1.30
N GLY A 77 0.53 16.32 -2.31
CA GLY A 77 1.82 15.66 -2.17
C GLY A 77 1.71 14.18 -1.78
N LEU A 78 0.65 13.50 -2.22
CA LEU A 78 0.53 12.05 -2.08
C LEU A 78 1.39 11.39 -3.16
N ASP A 79 2.26 10.47 -2.76
CA ASP A 79 3.06 9.68 -3.69
C ASP A 79 2.26 8.48 -4.21
N VAL A 80 1.39 7.94 -3.36
CA VAL A 80 0.61 6.72 -3.66
C VAL A 80 -0.82 6.86 -3.15
N ILE A 81 -1.77 6.48 -3.99
CA ILE A 81 -3.19 6.37 -3.64
C ILE A 81 -3.72 4.98 -3.99
N ALA A 82 -4.77 4.54 -3.31
CA ALA A 82 -5.51 3.36 -3.72
C ALA A 82 -6.99 3.67 -3.95
N VAL A 83 -7.53 3.17 -5.05
CA VAL A 83 -8.98 3.21 -5.34
C VAL A 83 -9.59 1.95 -4.76
N THR A 84 -10.40 2.11 -3.71
CA THR A 84 -10.86 1.01 -2.86
C THR A 84 -12.37 1.10 -2.63
N ASP A 85 -13.14 1.02 -3.72
CA ASP A 85 -14.60 0.98 -3.63
C ASP A 85 -15.10 -0.30 -2.96
N PHE A 86 -16.27 -0.23 -2.31
CA PHE A 86 -16.88 -1.43 -1.75
C PHE A 86 -17.29 -2.37 -2.89
N TYR A 87 -16.76 -3.59 -2.91
CA TYR A 87 -17.15 -4.63 -3.86
C TYR A 87 -17.16 -4.21 -5.35
N SER A 88 -16.31 -3.27 -5.73
CA SER A 88 -16.27 -2.72 -7.07
C SER A 88 -14.85 -2.30 -7.43
N ALA A 89 -14.53 -2.46 -8.72
CA ALA A 89 -13.29 -1.99 -9.32
C ALA A 89 -13.55 -1.08 -10.54
N ALA A 90 -14.80 -0.63 -10.72
CA ALA A 90 -15.25 0.07 -11.93
C ALA A 90 -14.49 1.37 -12.23
N PHE A 91 -13.87 1.97 -11.21
CA PHE A 91 -13.13 3.23 -11.34
C PHE A 91 -11.60 3.06 -11.37
N VAL A 92 -11.10 1.84 -11.15
CA VAL A 92 -9.65 1.55 -11.10
C VAL A 92 -8.98 1.97 -12.41
N ASP A 93 -9.47 1.48 -13.54
CA ASP A 93 -8.82 1.72 -14.84
C ASP A 93 -8.88 3.20 -15.23
N ARG A 94 -10.00 3.88 -14.96
CA ARG A 94 -10.15 5.32 -15.24
C ARG A 94 -9.17 6.18 -14.45
N VAL A 95 -8.97 5.88 -13.16
CA VAL A 95 -8.02 6.63 -12.32
C VAL A 95 -6.58 6.33 -12.70
N ARG A 96 -6.27 5.07 -13.06
CA ARG A 96 -4.94 4.70 -13.57
C ARG A 96 -4.61 5.38 -14.88
N GLU A 97 -5.55 5.39 -15.82
CA GLU A 97 -5.42 6.09 -17.10
C GLU A 97 -5.15 7.59 -16.87
N ALA A 98 -5.93 8.23 -15.99
CA ALA A 98 -5.73 9.62 -15.63
C ALA A 98 -4.39 9.90 -14.92
N ALA A 99 -3.75 8.87 -14.34
CA ALA A 99 -2.47 8.97 -13.65
C ALA A 99 -1.25 8.71 -14.55
N GLN A 100 -1.42 8.32 -15.82
CA GLN A 100 -0.29 7.99 -16.72
C GLN A 100 0.72 9.12 -16.87
N THR A 101 0.29 10.38 -16.81
CA THR A 101 1.15 11.57 -16.89
C THR A 101 1.49 12.17 -15.52
N SER A 102 1.08 11.50 -14.45
CA SER A 102 1.26 11.92 -13.07
C SER A 102 2.45 11.21 -12.41
N THR A 103 3.00 11.82 -11.36
CA THR A 103 3.97 11.17 -10.46
C THR A 103 3.30 10.29 -9.40
N VAL A 104 1.96 10.31 -9.32
CA VAL A 104 1.18 9.57 -8.32
C VAL A 104 1.01 8.13 -8.76
N THR A 105 1.44 7.18 -7.93
CA THR A 105 1.17 5.75 -8.13
C THR A 105 -0.27 5.42 -7.71
N VAL A 106 -1.00 4.72 -8.58
CA VAL A 106 -2.38 4.28 -8.30
C VAL A 106 -2.38 2.77 -8.06
N ILE A 107 -2.83 2.37 -6.88
CA ILE A 107 -2.96 0.97 -6.47
C ILE A 107 -4.42 0.51 -6.65
N PRO A 108 -4.67 -0.51 -7.47
CA PRO A 108 -5.97 -1.17 -7.56
C PRO A 108 -6.38 -1.79 -6.22
N GLY A 109 -7.65 -1.68 -5.86
CA GLY A 109 -8.15 -2.28 -4.64
C GLY A 109 -9.66 -2.34 -4.55
N THR A 110 -10.13 -2.91 -3.45
CA THR A 110 -11.55 -2.93 -3.07
C THR A 110 -11.67 -3.11 -1.56
N VAL A 111 -12.83 -2.77 -0.99
CA VAL A 111 -13.12 -2.99 0.42
C VAL A 111 -14.16 -4.10 0.57
N LEU A 112 -13.87 -5.04 1.47
CA LEU A 112 -14.77 -6.11 1.87
C LEU A 112 -15.23 -5.92 3.32
N ARG A 113 -16.45 -6.37 3.62
CA ARG A 113 -16.96 -6.60 4.97
C ARG A 113 -17.19 -8.11 5.15
N CYS A 114 -16.59 -8.68 6.18
CA CYS A 114 -16.49 -10.11 6.40
C CYS A 114 -16.92 -10.49 7.83
N VAL A 115 -17.16 -11.79 8.03
CA VAL A 115 -17.40 -12.39 9.34
C VAL A 115 -16.12 -12.98 9.90
N LEU A 116 -15.84 -12.75 11.18
CA LEU A 116 -14.78 -13.40 11.94
C LEU A 116 -15.22 -13.65 13.39
N GLY A 117 -15.38 -14.91 13.76
CA GLY A 117 -15.90 -15.29 15.07
C GLY A 117 -17.28 -14.67 15.29
N GLY A 118 -17.46 -13.95 16.40
CA GLY A 118 -18.69 -13.22 16.69
C GLY A 118 -18.84 -11.86 15.98
N CYS A 119 -17.83 -11.40 15.23
CA CYS A 119 -17.85 -10.12 14.56
C CYS A 119 -18.29 -10.28 13.10
N ASP A 120 -19.43 -9.70 12.73
CA ASP A 120 -19.96 -9.64 11.36
C ASP A 120 -19.59 -8.33 10.64
N ASP A 121 -18.60 -7.60 11.13
CA ASP A 121 -18.24 -6.27 10.64
C ASP A 121 -16.73 -6.07 10.53
N VAL A 122 -15.99 -7.15 10.24
CA VAL A 122 -14.56 -7.05 9.92
C VAL A 122 -14.41 -6.42 8.54
N VAL A 123 -13.72 -5.30 8.45
CA VAL A 123 -13.52 -4.59 7.18
C VAL A 123 -12.08 -4.78 6.70
N LEU A 124 -11.92 -5.26 5.48
CA LEU A 124 -10.63 -5.48 4.83
C LEU A 124 -10.49 -4.55 3.62
N THR A 125 -9.47 -3.71 3.62
CA THR A 125 -8.99 -3.07 2.39
C THR A 125 -8.08 -4.09 1.68
N CYS A 126 -8.50 -4.53 0.51
CA CYS A 126 -7.76 -5.45 -0.35
C CYS A 126 -7.05 -4.62 -1.41
N LEU A 127 -5.73 -4.80 -1.54
CA LEU A 127 -4.89 -4.10 -2.52
C LEU A 127 -4.25 -5.12 -3.46
N PHE A 128 -4.04 -4.73 -4.71
CA PHE A 128 -3.49 -5.58 -5.77
C PHE A 128 -2.32 -4.88 -6.48
N PRO A 129 -1.49 -5.63 -7.24
CA PRO A 129 -0.42 -5.06 -8.05
C PRO A 129 -0.88 -3.86 -8.90
N GLU A 130 -0.02 -2.84 -9.05
CA GLU A 130 -0.34 -1.60 -9.76
C GLU A 130 -0.64 -1.78 -11.26
N ASP A 131 -0.23 -2.91 -11.83
CA ASP A 131 -0.51 -3.32 -13.20
C ASP A 131 -1.91 -3.95 -13.36
N TYR A 132 -2.57 -4.37 -12.28
CA TYR A 132 -3.91 -4.97 -12.34
C TYR A 132 -4.95 -4.00 -12.90
N SER A 133 -5.74 -4.52 -13.83
CA SER A 133 -6.96 -3.88 -14.33
C SER A 133 -8.15 -4.04 -13.38
N GLY A 134 -9.18 -3.22 -13.58
CA GLY A 134 -10.47 -3.39 -12.90
C GLY A 134 -11.09 -4.78 -13.15
N ALA A 135 -10.90 -5.36 -14.33
CA ALA A 135 -11.37 -6.71 -14.65
C ALA A 135 -10.69 -7.80 -13.81
N GLN A 136 -9.39 -7.68 -13.51
CA GLN A 136 -8.68 -8.63 -12.65
C GLN A 136 -9.14 -8.53 -11.19
N VAL A 137 -9.40 -7.33 -10.69
CA VAL A 137 -10.01 -7.13 -9.35
C VAL A 137 -11.45 -7.66 -9.33
N GLN A 138 -12.21 -7.50 -10.42
CA GLN A 138 -13.55 -8.08 -10.55
C GLN A 138 -13.51 -9.62 -10.55
N ALA A 139 -12.53 -10.25 -11.19
CA ALA A 139 -12.35 -11.69 -11.16
C ALA A 139 -12.11 -12.21 -9.73
N PHE A 140 -11.35 -11.47 -8.92
CA PHE A 140 -11.21 -11.73 -7.48
C PHE A 140 -12.55 -11.69 -6.73
N LEU A 141 -13.36 -10.64 -6.96
CA LEU A 141 -14.69 -10.53 -6.34
C LEU A 141 -15.60 -11.70 -6.73
N THR A 142 -15.56 -12.11 -8.00
CA THR A 142 -16.29 -13.28 -8.50
C THR A 142 -15.81 -14.57 -7.84
N ALA A 143 -14.51 -14.75 -7.63
CA ALA A 143 -13.95 -15.92 -6.94
C ALA A 143 -14.41 -16.05 -5.47
N LEU A 144 -14.81 -14.93 -4.84
CA LEU A 144 -15.44 -14.90 -3.52
C LEU A 144 -16.97 -15.08 -3.56
N ASN A 145 -17.55 -15.35 -4.74
CA ASN A 145 -18.99 -15.44 -4.97
C ASN A 145 -19.72 -14.15 -4.57
N ILE A 146 -19.09 -12.98 -4.77
CA ILE A 146 -19.72 -11.69 -4.52
C ILE A 146 -20.58 -11.35 -5.74
N PRO A 147 -21.90 -11.19 -5.58
CA PRO A 147 -22.79 -10.90 -6.70
C PRO A 147 -22.57 -9.47 -7.20
N ALA A 148 -22.80 -9.23 -8.49
CA ALA A 148 -22.70 -7.89 -9.08
C ALA A 148 -23.62 -6.86 -8.40
N SER A 149 -24.74 -7.31 -7.83
CA SER A 149 -25.66 -6.45 -7.05
C SER A 149 -25.06 -5.90 -5.75
N ALA A 150 -23.97 -6.46 -5.26
CA ALA A 150 -23.24 -5.94 -4.10
C ALA A 150 -22.31 -4.77 -4.45
N ALA A 151 -22.09 -4.48 -5.74
CA ALA A 151 -21.17 -3.44 -6.18
C ALA A 151 -21.53 -2.08 -5.56
N GLY A 152 -20.57 -1.51 -4.83
CA GLY A 152 -20.69 -0.25 -4.11
C GLY A 152 -21.43 -0.34 -2.76
N ASP A 153 -22.11 -1.44 -2.44
CA ASP A 153 -22.92 -1.56 -1.23
C ASP A 153 -22.11 -2.05 -0.02
N ARG A 154 -21.73 -1.10 0.84
CA ARG A 154 -21.05 -1.38 2.11
C ARG A 154 -21.83 -2.31 3.07
N LYS A 155 -23.12 -2.53 2.86
CA LYS A 155 -23.96 -3.39 3.72
C LYS A 155 -23.80 -4.86 3.39
N TYR A 156 -23.43 -5.20 2.16
CA TYR A 156 -23.20 -6.59 1.77
C TYR A 156 -22.16 -7.22 2.70
N LEU A 157 -22.39 -8.48 3.10
CA LEU A 157 -21.57 -9.21 4.04
C LEU A 157 -21.05 -10.48 3.38
N VAL A 158 -19.73 -10.59 3.25
CA VAL A 158 -19.06 -11.81 2.80
C VAL A 158 -19.13 -12.84 3.93
N ARG A 159 -19.89 -13.91 3.70
CA ARG A 159 -20.11 -14.99 4.67
C ARG A 159 -19.15 -16.18 4.50
N ALA A 160 -18.30 -16.16 3.49
CA ALA A 160 -17.26 -17.16 3.34
C ALA A 160 -16.37 -17.20 4.60
N PRO A 161 -15.88 -18.39 5.01
CA PRO A 161 -14.92 -18.51 6.11
C PRO A 161 -13.74 -17.54 5.93
N PHE A 162 -13.33 -16.88 7.02
CA PHE A 162 -12.31 -15.84 6.94
C PHE A 162 -10.96 -16.37 6.39
N ASP A 163 -10.59 -17.62 6.70
CA ASP A 163 -9.43 -18.30 6.12
C ASP A 163 -9.55 -18.41 4.58
N GLN A 164 -10.73 -18.73 4.07
CA GLN A 164 -11.00 -18.77 2.62
C GLN A 164 -10.91 -17.38 2.00
N VAL A 165 -11.43 -16.34 2.67
CA VAL A 165 -11.33 -14.96 2.18
C VAL A 165 -9.86 -14.56 1.98
N LEU A 166 -9.00 -14.83 2.97
CA LEU A 166 -7.57 -14.52 2.88
C LEU A 166 -6.88 -15.36 1.80
N ALA A 167 -7.17 -16.65 1.72
CA ALA A 167 -6.61 -17.53 0.70
C ALA A 167 -6.97 -17.06 -0.72
N THR A 168 -8.21 -16.61 -0.94
CA THR A 168 -8.62 -16.04 -2.23
C THR A 168 -7.90 -14.72 -2.53
N ILE A 169 -7.71 -13.84 -1.55
CA ILE A 169 -6.93 -12.60 -1.73
C ILE A 169 -5.50 -12.95 -2.19
N GLU A 170 -4.85 -13.90 -1.52
CA GLU A 170 -3.48 -14.32 -1.82
C GLU A 170 -3.35 -15.05 -3.16
N ALA A 171 -4.33 -15.89 -3.51
CA ALA A 171 -4.40 -16.56 -4.80
C ALA A 171 -4.52 -15.57 -5.98
N HIS A 172 -5.06 -14.38 -5.72
CA HIS A 172 -5.11 -13.27 -6.68
C HIS A 172 -3.94 -12.28 -6.53
N HIS A 173 -2.87 -12.68 -5.83
CA HIS A 173 -1.66 -11.88 -5.56
C HIS A 173 -1.91 -10.57 -4.80
N GLY A 174 -3.08 -10.46 -4.15
CA GLY A 174 -3.44 -9.31 -3.34
C GLY A 174 -2.89 -9.39 -1.92
N VAL A 175 -3.06 -8.29 -1.19
CA VAL A 175 -2.82 -8.20 0.26
C VAL A 175 -4.04 -7.60 0.96
N ALA A 176 -4.24 -7.99 2.21
CA ALA A 176 -5.32 -7.49 3.05
C ALA A 176 -4.78 -6.55 4.13
N LEU A 177 -5.48 -5.43 4.35
CA LEU A 177 -5.28 -4.52 5.47
C LEU A 177 -6.59 -4.41 6.26
N PRO A 178 -6.64 -4.86 7.53
CA PRO A 178 -7.79 -4.60 8.38
C PRO A 178 -7.96 -3.10 8.60
N SER A 179 -9.16 -2.61 8.29
CA SER A 179 -9.43 -1.17 8.18
C SER A 179 -10.55 -0.75 9.11
N ARG A 180 -10.30 0.32 9.86
CA ARG A 180 -11.27 0.96 10.79
C ARG A 180 -11.80 -0.04 11.82
N MET A 181 -10.96 -0.98 12.26
CA MET A 181 -11.32 -2.01 13.24
C MET A 181 -11.46 -1.44 14.67
N ASP A 182 -10.96 -0.23 14.89
CA ASP A 182 -11.10 0.55 16.12
C ASP A 182 -12.38 1.41 16.17
N LYS A 183 -13.23 1.35 15.13
CA LYS A 183 -14.41 2.22 15.03
C LYS A 183 -15.53 1.87 16.02
N THR A 184 -15.67 0.59 16.39
CA THR A 184 -16.71 0.13 17.31
C THR A 184 -16.16 -0.95 18.24
N PRO A 185 -16.71 -1.14 19.45
CA PRO A 185 -16.31 -2.23 20.35
C PRO A 185 -16.44 -3.61 19.69
N HIS A 186 -17.48 -3.81 18.87
CA HIS A 186 -17.71 -5.05 18.13
C HIS A 186 -16.57 -5.39 17.16
N ARG A 187 -16.06 -4.39 16.42
CA ARG A 187 -14.88 -4.57 15.56
C ARG A 187 -13.61 -4.74 16.36
N GLN A 188 -13.45 -3.98 17.45
CA GLN A 188 -12.26 -4.07 18.32
C GLN A 188 -12.10 -5.47 18.92
N ALA A 189 -13.20 -6.14 19.26
CA ALA A 189 -13.19 -7.51 19.77
C ALA A 189 -12.54 -8.51 18.80
N ALA A 190 -12.62 -8.28 17.48
CA ALA A 190 -12.00 -9.13 16.47
C ALA A 190 -10.49 -8.89 16.30
N ILE A 191 -9.94 -7.77 16.81
CA ILE A 191 -8.52 -7.43 16.62
C ILE A 191 -7.61 -8.50 17.23
N ALA A 192 -7.99 -9.07 18.38
CA ALA A 192 -7.18 -10.11 19.01
C ALA A 192 -7.00 -11.32 18.09
N THR A 193 -8.10 -11.82 17.52
CA THR A 193 -8.05 -12.92 16.55
C THR A 193 -7.26 -12.56 15.30
N LEU A 194 -7.42 -11.34 14.77
CA LEU A 194 -6.66 -10.87 13.61
C LEU A 194 -5.15 -10.86 13.87
N VAL A 195 -4.71 -10.41 15.05
CA VAL A 195 -3.29 -10.34 15.40
C VAL A 195 -2.72 -11.73 15.75
N GLU A 196 -3.41 -12.46 16.62
CA GLU A 196 -2.90 -13.67 17.26
C GLU A 196 -3.08 -14.92 16.39
N LYS A 197 -4.22 -15.05 15.68
CA LYS A 197 -4.47 -16.19 14.77
C LYS A 197 -4.05 -15.91 13.34
N TYR A 198 -4.30 -14.70 12.84
CA TYR A 198 -4.08 -14.37 11.42
C TYR A 198 -2.79 -13.59 11.15
N GLY A 199 -2.01 -13.28 12.18
CA GLY A 199 -0.70 -12.68 12.02
C GLY A 199 -0.71 -11.23 11.54
N PHE A 200 -1.84 -10.52 11.58
CA PHE A 200 -1.87 -9.13 11.14
C PHE A 200 -0.96 -8.23 12.00
N ARG A 201 -0.12 -7.45 11.34
CA ARG A 201 0.78 -6.45 11.95
C ARG A 201 0.55 -5.03 11.46
N ALA A 202 -0.34 -4.86 10.49
CA ALA A 202 -0.70 -3.57 9.93
C ALA A 202 -2.21 -3.31 10.04
N PHE A 203 -2.61 -2.09 10.37
CA PHE A 203 -4.01 -1.69 10.50
C PHE A 203 -4.22 -0.25 10.01
N ASP A 204 -5.30 0.01 9.28
CA ASP A 204 -5.82 1.37 9.07
C ASP A 204 -6.76 1.73 10.22
N LEU A 205 -6.45 2.78 10.97
CA LEU A 205 -7.17 3.20 12.15
C LEU A 205 -8.15 4.33 11.87
N ALA A 206 -9.29 4.24 12.54
CA ALA A 206 -10.31 5.25 12.58
C ALA A 206 -9.96 6.46 13.42
N TYR A 207 -9.24 6.23 14.51
CA TYR A 207 -8.81 7.24 15.45
C TYR A 207 -7.33 7.00 15.74
N ALA A 208 -6.49 8.04 15.54
CA ALA A 208 -5.06 7.92 15.72
C ALA A 208 -4.68 7.48 17.16
N ASP A 209 -5.48 7.89 18.15
CA ASP A 209 -5.28 7.55 19.57
C ASP A 209 -5.53 6.08 19.91
N SER A 210 -6.16 5.33 19.01
CA SER A 210 -6.35 3.88 19.13
C SER A 210 -5.03 3.12 19.13
N ASN A 211 -3.90 3.75 18.77
CA ASN A 211 -2.57 3.13 18.89
C ASN A 211 -2.26 2.66 20.32
N ARG A 212 -2.85 3.30 21.35
CA ARG A 212 -2.65 2.92 22.75
C ARG A 212 -3.20 1.53 23.06
N PHE A 213 -4.32 1.15 22.43
CA PHE A 213 -4.90 -0.19 22.57
C PHE A 213 -3.89 -1.28 22.16
N PHE A 214 -3.25 -1.12 20.99
CA PHE A 214 -2.25 -2.05 20.49
C PHE A 214 -1.03 -2.14 21.41
N LYS A 215 -0.51 -0.98 21.87
CA LYS A 215 0.65 -0.92 22.77
C LYS A 215 0.38 -1.55 24.14
N GLN A 216 -0.83 -1.37 24.68
CA GLN A 216 -1.20 -1.96 25.97
C GLN A 216 -1.40 -3.47 25.86
N ARG A 217 -2.06 -3.94 24.81
CA ARG A 217 -2.38 -5.36 24.65
C ARG A 217 -1.19 -6.19 24.15
N TRP A 218 -0.36 -5.63 23.27
CA TRP A 218 0.81 -6.30 22.69
C TRP A 218 2.06 -5.42 22.77
N PRO A 219 2.61 -5.16 23.97
CA PRO A 219 3.71 -4.21 24.17
C PRO A 219 5.03 -4.59 23.47
N LYS A 220 5.19 -5.88 23.12
CA LYS A 220 6.40 -6.40 22.46
C LYS A 220 6.27 -6.55 20.95
N ILE A 221 5.07 -6.34 20.39
CA ILE A 221 4.82 -6.48 18.95
C ILE A 221 4.91 -5.10 18.30
N LYS A 222 5.66 -5.02 17.20
CA LYS A 222 5.72 -3.80 16.38
C LYS A 222 4.58 -3.81 15.36
N PHE A 223 3.75 -2.77 15.41
CA PHE A 223 2.66 -2.58 14.44
C PHE A 223 2.94 -1.44 13.48
N GLN A 224 2.42 -1.58 12.27
CA GLN A 224 2.28 -0.51 11.29
C GLN A 224 0.85 0.02 11.35
N LEU A 225 0.67 1.14 12.05
CA LEU A 225 -0.65 1.73 12.27
C LEU A 225 -0.79 2.97 11.39
N PHE A 226 -1.76 2.94 10.49
CA PHE A 226 -2.05 4.03 9.56
C PHE A 226 -3.33 4.75 9.95
N SER A 227 -3.59 5.90 9.36
CA SER A 227 -4.93 6.47 9.29
C SER A 227 -5.12 7.11 7.93
N PHE A 228 -5.97 6.51 7.11
CA PHE A 228 -6.26 6.99 5.76
C PHE A 228 -7.54 7.82 5.72
N SER A 229 -7.73 8.55 4.63
CA SER A 229 -8.81 9.54 4.54
C SER A 229 -10.19 8.92 4.61
N SER A 230 -10.35 7.67 4.14
CA SER A 230 -11.66 7.06 3.95
C SER A 230 -12.58 7.94 3.07
N ALA A 231 -11.99 8.65 2.11
CA ALA A 231 -12.69 9.68 1.34
C ALA A 231 -13.90 9.10 0.60
N HIS A 232 -15.07 9.70 0.77
CA HIS A 232 -16.29 9.50 -0.02
C HIS A 232 -16.64 10.75 -0.84
N ALA A 233 -15.71 11.69 -0.95
CA ALA A 233 -15.83 12.92 -1.72
C ALA A 233 -14.42 13.39 -2.11
N LEU A 234 -14.29 14.08 -3.24
CA LEU A 234 -13.00 14.65 -3.68
C LEU A 234 -12.34 15.47 -2.57
N ALA A 235 -13.08 16.37 -1.93
CA ALA A 235 -12.54 17.26 -0.88
C ALA A 235 -11.89 16.51 0.32
N GLN A 236 -12.26 15.24 0.53
CA GLN A 236 -11.76 14.43 1.65
C GLN A 236 -10.45 13.69 1.34
N VAL A 237 -10.10 13.51 0.06
CA VAL A 237 -8.87 12.81 -0.36
C VAL A 237 -7.66 13.40 0.35
N GLY A 238 -6.80 12.56 0.93
CA GLY A 238 -5.59 13.00 1.64
C GLY A 238 -5.83 13.80 2.92
N SER A 239 -7.08 13.94 3.41
CA SER A 239 -7.38 14.57 4.72
C SER A 239 -6.71 13.83 5.89
N ARG A 240 -6.41 12.54 5.69
CA ARG A 240 -5.47 11.76 6.48
C ARG A 240 -4.63 10.94 5.52
N ASN A 241 -3.36 10.78 5.84
CA ASN A 241 -2.39 10.06 5.05
C ASN A 241 -1.32 9.49 5.98
N ALA A 242 -0.52 8.56 5.46
CA ALA A 242 0.58 7.95 6.19
C ALA A 242 1.90 8.24 5.49
N LYS A 243 2.87 8.82 6.21
CA LYS A 243 4.24 8.95 5.74
C LYS A 243 5.06 7.74 6.21
N VAL A 244 5.51 6.92 5.27
CA VAL A 244 6.17 5.64 5.55
C VAL A 244 7.50 5.52 4.83
N LYS A 245 8.41 4.71 5.35
CA LYS A 245 9.65 4.35 4.65
C LYS A 245 9.45 3.02 3.93
N MET A 246 9.66 3.01 2.62
CA MET A 246 9.57 1.80 1.79
C MET A 246 10.76 1.75 0.82
N ALA A 247 11.05 0.56 0.29
CA ALA A 247 12.07 0.40 -0.75
C ALA A 247 11.63 1.01 -2.09
N GLU A 248 10.33 0.95 -2.38
CA GLU A 248 9.68 1.43 -3.60
C GLU A 248 8.29 2.01 -3.29
N SER A 249 7.76 2.86 -4.19
CA SER A 249 6.43 3.49 -4.08
C SER A 249 5.27 2.59 -4.52
N GLY A 250 5.58 1.40 -5.05
CA GLY A 250 4.60 0.51 -5.67
C GLY A 250 3.95 -0.48 -4.72
N PHE A 251 3.21 -1.43 -5.31
CA PHE A 251 2.55 -2.50 -4.56
C PHE A 251 3.54 -3.34 -3.76
N GLY A 252 4.72 -3.66 -4.30
CA GLY A 252 5.71 -4.48 -3.58
C GLY A 252 6.21 -3.84 -2.28
N GLY A 253 6.35 -2.51 -2.26
CA GLY A 253 6.65 -1.73 -1.06
C GLY A 253 5.52 -1.82 -0.02
N ILE A 254 4.28 -1.65 -0.47
CA ILE A 254 3.08 -1.76 0.39
C ILE A 254 2.92 -3.18 0.93
N ARG A 255 3.05 -4.20 0.07
CA ARG A 255 2.98 -5.62 0.44
C ARG A 255 3.99 -5.97 1.53
N SER A 256 5.23 -5.50 1.37
CA SER A 256 6.28 -5.70 2.38
C SER A 256 5.95 -4.98 3.69
N LEU A 257 5.36 -3.78 3.60
CA LEU A 257 4.97 -2.97 4.75
C LEU A 257 3.82 -3.59 5.56
N ILE A 258 2.85 -4.23 4.89
CA ILE A 258 1.64 -4.76 5.53
C ILE A 258 1.62 -6.28 5.66
N ALA A 259 2.76 -6.94 5.39
CA ALA A 259 2.89 -8.38 5.47
C ALA A 259 2.41 -8.92 6.83
N ARG A 260 1.73 -10.06 6.78
CA ARG A 260 1.32 -10.81 7.97
C ARG A 260 2.52 -11.64 8.43
N ASP A 261 2.65 -11.82 9.74
CA ASP A 261 3.53 -12.86 10.27
C ASP A 261 2.92 -14.22 9.92
N SER A 262 3.76 -15.17 9.51
CA SER A 262 3.35 -16.57 9.43
C SER A 262 2.89 -17.00 10.82
N ALA A 263 1.63 -17.40 10.94
CA ALA A 263 1.07 -17.96 12.16
C ALA A 263 1.70 -19.32 12.49
#